data_AF-A0A1V4X1K1-F1
#
_entry.id   AF-A0A1V4X1K1-F1
#
_cell.length_a   1.000
_cell.length_b   1.000
_cell.length_c   1.000
_cell.angle_alpha   90.00
_cell.angle_beta   90.00
_cell.angle_gamma   90.00
#
_symmetry.space_group_name_H-M   'P 1'
#
loop_
_entity.id
_entity.type
_entity.pdbx_description
1 polymer ?
#
loop_
_entity_poly.entity_id
_entity_poly.type
_entity_poly.pdbx_seq_one_letter_code
_entity_poly.pdbx_strand_id
1 'polypeptide(L)'
;MDARPEYASLERIFGEALEQAQDGKGKERHAEAGEPFENQIILEVTRRLQKSPVAFSLGQAVKKIYETVNLGDYDAIQELYGAINYIGAAIIRYKELCKDA
;
A
#
# COMPACT_ATOMS: atom_id res chain seq x y z
N MET A 1 -13.98 -10.19 2.95
CA MET A 1 -14.12 -10.53 4.37
C MET A 1 -15.57 -10.29 4.72
N ASP A 2 -16.09 -10.96 5.75
CA ASP A 2 -17.35 -10.53 6.37
C ASP A 2 -16.98 -9.97 7.75
N ALA A 3 -16.59 -8.70 7.79
CA ALA A 3 -16.35 -8.06 9.08
C ALA A 3 -17.64 -8.00 9.90
N ARG A 4 -17.49 -8.07 11.23
CA ARG A 4 -18.65 -7.86 12.13
C ARG A 4 -19.20 -6.44 11.90
N PRO A 5 -20.51 -6.19 12.06
CA PRO A 5 -21.14 -4.90 11.73
C PRO A 5 -20.43 -3.69 12.36
N GLU A 6 -19.92 -3.83 13.58
CA GLU A 6 -19.18 -2.78 14.30
C GLU A 6 -17.82 -2.40 13.66
N TYR A 7 -17.31 -3.17 12.69
CA TYR A 7 -16.09 -2.90 11.94
C TYR A 7 -16.33 -2.49 10.48
N ALA A 8 -17.59 -2.36 10.05
CA ALA A 8 -17.94 -2.14 8.64
C ALA A 8 -17.28 -0.89 8.03
N SER A 9 -17.14 0.18 8.80
CA SER A 9 -16.47 1.40 8.33
C SER A 9 -14.98 1.18 8.06
N LEU A 10 -14.30 0.38 8.88
CA LEU A 10 -12.88 0.07 8.68
C LEU A 10 -12.68 -0.93 7.54
N GLU A 11 -13.54 -1.93 7.42
CA GLU A 11 -13.54 -2.85 6.28
C GLU A 11 -13.71 -2.08 4.96
N ARG A 12 -14.61 -1.09 4.93
CA ARG A 12 -14.79 -0.22 3.76
C ARG A 12 -13.49 0.49 3.39
N ILE A 13 -12.78 1.08 4.35
CA ILE A 13 -11.49 1.76 4.11
C ILE A 13 -10.45 0.79 3.50
N PHE A 14 -10.39 -0.45 3.98
CA PHE A 14 -9.48 -1.45 3.39
C PHE A 14 -9.90 -1.85 1.97
N GLY A 15 -11.20 -1.96 1.72
CA GLY A 15 -11.74 -2.20 0.38
C GLY A 15 -11.41 -1.06 -0.59
N GLU A 16 -11.62 0.18 -0.19
CA GLU A 16 -11.33 1.38 -1.00
C GLU A 16 -9.83 1.54 -1.26
N ALA A 17 -8.98 1.25 -0.27
CA ALA A 17 -7.54 1.25 -0.46
C ALA A 17 -7.08 0.17 -1.46
N LEU A 18 -7.67 -1.03 -1.39
CA LEU A 18 -7.44 -2.10 -2.35
C LEU A 18 -7.90 -1.70 -3.75
N GLU A 19 -9.09 -1.13 -3.88
CA GLU A 19 -9.63 -0.62 -5.16
C GLU A 19 -8.68 0.42 -5.76
N GLN A 20 -8.14 1.35 -4.95
CA GLN A 20 -7.15 2.32 -5.41
C GLN A 20 -5.87 1.66 -5.94
N ALA A 21 -5.41 0.57 -5.33
CA ALA A 21 -4.25 -0.19 -5.82
C ALA A 21 -4.57 -0.95 -7.12
N GLN A 22 -5.78 -1.51 -7.22
CA GLN A 22 -6.22 -2.35 -8.33
C GLN A 22 -6.53 -1.55 -9.59
N ASP A 23 -7.22 -0.42 -9.44
CA ASP A 23 -7.85 0.32 -10.54
C ASP A 23 -7.55 1.82 -10.51
N GLY A 24 -6.95 2.33 -9.43
CA GLY A 24 -6.56 3.73 -9.30
C GLY A 24 -5.16 4.04 -9.81
N LYS A 25 -4.67 5.22 -9.40
CA LYS A 25 -3.32 5.74 -9.74
C LYS A 25 -2.18 4.76 -9.42
N GLY A 26 -2.38 3.83 -8.47
CA GLY A 26 -1.41 2.79 -8.14
C GLY A 26 -1.13 1.88 -9.34
N LYS A 27 -2.18 1.34 -9.96
CA LYS A 27 -2.09 0.50 -11.17
C LYS A 27 -1.41 1.24 -12.32
N GLU A 28 -1.85 2.46 -12.61
CA GLU A 28 -1.34 3.27 -13.74
C GLU A 28 0.15 3.60 -13.63
N ARG A 29 0.68 3.66 -12.40
CA ARG A 29 2.06 4.10 -12.13
C ARG A 29 3.01 2.96 -11.77
N HIS A 30 2.49 1.82 -11.35
CA HIS A 30 3.28 0.76 -10.72
C HIS A 30 3.10 -0.63 -11.32
N ALA A 31 2.10 -0.83 -12.18
CA ALA A 31 1.76 -2.14 -12.71
C ALA A 31 1.74 -2.16 -14.24
N GLU A 32 2.26 -3.23 -14.83
CA GLU A 32 1.85 -3.63 -16.17
C GLU A 32 0.42 -4.22 -16.13
N ALA A 33 -0.30 -4.18 -17.26
CA ALA A 33 -1.67 -4.69 -17.31
C ALA A 33 -1.72 -6.19 -16.93
N GLY A 34 -2.43 -6.51 -15.84
CA GLY A 34 -2.55 -7.88 -15.33
C GLY A 34 -1.43 -8.33 -14.40
N GLU A 35 -0.49 -7.45 -14.05
CA GLU A 35 0.60 -7.77 -13.14
C GLU A 35 0.11 -7.97 -11.69
N PRO A 36 0.42 -9.11 -11.05
CA PRO A 36 0.13 -9.33 -9.64
C PRO A 36 0.81 -8.27 -8.76
N PHE A 37 0.15 -7.83 -7.69
CA PHE A 37 0.68 -6.81 -6.79
C PHE A 37 2.08 -7.16 -6.25
N GLU A 38 2.34 -8.45 -6.04
CA GLU A 38 3.62 -8.97 -5.58
C GLU A 38 4.78 -8.71 -6.55
N ASN A 39 4.50 -8.54 -7.84
CA ASN A 39 5.52 -8.36 -8.87
C ASN A 39 5.76 -6.88 -9.19
N GLN A 40 4.81 -6.01 -8.84
CA GLN A 40 4.88 -4.58 -9.10
C GLN A 40 6.10 -3.92 -8.44
N ILE A 41 6.51 -2.78 -9.02
CA ILE A 41 7.70 -2.02 -8.61
C ILE A 41 7.73 -1.66 -7.12
N ILE A 42 6.56 -1.50 -6.49
CA ILE A 42 6.41 -1.22 -5.07
C ILE A 42 7.10 -2.28 -4.20
N LEU A 43 7.03 -3.56 -4.59
CA LEU A 43 7.71 -4.67 -3.91
C LEU A 43 9.10 -4.92 -4.46
N GLU A 44 9.32 -4.76 -5.76
CA GLU A 44 10.63 -4.95 -6.37
C GLU A 44 11.70 -4.05 -5.73
N VAL A 45 11.41 -2.76 -5.52
CA VAL A 45 12.34 -1.82 -4.87
C VAL A 45 12.72 -2.31 -3.48
N THR A 46 11.75 -2.80 -2.71
CA THR A 46 12.02 -3.28 -1.34
C THR A 46 12.89 -4.53 -1.31
N ARG A 47 12.76 -5.44 -2.29
CA ARG A 47 13.62 -6.63 -2.43
C ARG A 47 15.07 -6.25 -2.73
N ARG A 48 15.29 -5.16 -3.48
CA ARG A 48 16.63 -4.64 -3.82
C ARG A 48 17.33 -3.95 -2.63
N LEU A 49 16.58 -3.49 -1.61
CA LEU A 49 17.11 -2.80 -0.43
C LEU A 49 17.44 -3.74 0.74
N GLN A 50 18.34 -4.70 0.51
CA GLN A 50 18.62 -5.81 1.45
C GLN A 50 18.95 -5.40 2.90
N LYS A 51 19.63 -4.27 3.12
CA LYS A 51 19.99 -3.80 4.47
C LYS A 51 18.81 -3.19 5.24
N SER A 52 17.76 -2.80 4.52
CA SER A 52 16.56 -2.22 5.11
C SER A 52 15.35 -2.59 4.25
N PRO A 53 14.95 -3.87 4.29
CA PRO A 53 14.11 -4.48 3.27
C PRO A 53 12.68 -3.94 3.23
N VAL A 54 12.28 -3.06 4.15
CA VAL A 54 10.97 -2.39 4.13
C VAL A 54 11.07 -0.87 4.25
N ALA A 55 12.25 -0.28 4.43
CA ALA A 55 12.38 1.15 4.70
C ALA A 55 11.82 2.03 3.59
N PHE A 56 11.91 1.59 2.33
CA PHE A 56 11.28 2.31 1.24
C PHE A 56 9.76 2.38 1.40
N SER A 57 9.09 1.26 1.63
CA SER A 57 7.65 1.23 1.84
C SER A 57 7.22 2.04 3.06
N LEU A 58 7.94 1.91 4.18
CA LEU A 58 7.65 2.69 5.38
C LEU A 58 7.87 4.19 5.14
N GLY A 59 8.95 4.57 4.46
CA GLY A 59 9.22 5.97 4.10
C GLY A 59 8.17 6.56 3.17
N GLN A 60 7.68 5.79 2.19
CA GLN A 60 6.60 6.22 1.31
C GLN A 60 5.27 6.34 2.06
N ALA A 61 4.95 5.42 2.98
CA ALA A 61 3.76 5.55 3.82
C ALA A 61 3.80 6.84 4.64
N VAL A 62 4.94 7.12 5.28
CA VAL A 62 5.15 8.38 6.03
C VAL A 62 5.00 9.59 5.11
N LYS A 63 5.67 9.62 3.96
CA LYS A 63 5.56 10.72 2.98
C LYS A 63 4.10 11.03 2.64
N LYS A 64 3.31 10.00 2.30
CA LYS A 64 1.90 10.17 1.93
C LYS A 64 1.05 10.74 3.07
N ILE A 65 1.30 10.29 4.31
CA ILE A 65 0.65 10.85 5.50
C ILE A 65 0.99 12.35 5.66
N TYR A 66 2.23 12.76 5.42
CA TYR A 66 2.60 14.19 5.48
C TYR A 66 2.01 15.02 4.34
N GLU A 67 1.82 14.43 3.15
CA GLU A 67 1.21 15.11 2.01
C GLU A 67 -0.25 15.53 2.28
N THR A 68 -0.97 14.84 3.18
CA THR A 68 -2.36 15.18 3.52
C THR A 68 -2.51 16.57 4.14
N VAL A 69 -1.46 17.10 4.77
CA VAL A 69 -1.50 18.38 5.51
C VAL A 69 -1.78 19.58 4.60
N ASN A 70 -1.47 19.45 3.29
CA ASN A 70 -1.57 20.55 2.33
C ASN A 70 -2.60 20.27 1.21
N LEU A 71 -3.48 19.30 1.39
CA LEU A 71 -4.44 18.84 0.37
C LEU A 71 -5.88 19.11 0.82
N GLY A 72 -6.81 19.17 -0.15
CA GLY A 72 -8.24 19.11 0.15
C GLY A 72 -8.67 17.71 0.60
N ASP A 73 -9.82 17.60 1.26
CA ASP A 73 -10.27 16.36 1.93
C ASP A 73 -10.24 15.11 1.03
N TYR A 74 -10.67 15.22 -0.23
CA TYR A 74 -10.65 14.09 -1.17
C TYR A 74 -9.23 13.62 -1.48
N ASP A 75 -8.33 14.56 -1.78
CA ASP A 75 -6.94 14.24 -2.12
C ASP A 75 -6.18 13.71 -0.89
N ALA A 76 -6.49 14.21 0.31
CA ALA A 76 -5.95 13.71 1.57
C ALA A 76 -6.35 12.23 1.80
N ILE A 77 -7.61 11.87 1.58
CA ILE A 77 -8.07 10.48 1.70
C ILE A 77 -7.33 9.57 0.70
N GLN A 78 -7.15 10.01 -0.55
CA GLN A 78 -6.42 9.24 -1.56
C GLN A 78 -4.95 9.01 -1.16
N GLU A 79 -4.28 9.99 -0.54
CA GLU A 79 -2.93 9.77 -0.03
C GLU A 79 -2.90 8.77 1.14
N LEU A 80 -3.90 8.79 2.02
CA LEU A 80 -4.02 7.80 3.10
C LEU A 80 -4.25 6.38 2.60
N TYR A 81 -5.07 6.18 1.57
CA TYR A 81 -5.19 4.88 0.89
C TYR A 81 -3.86 4.41 0.32
N GLY A 82 -3.09 5.32 -0.29
CA GLY A 82 -1.75 5.02 -0.76
C GLY A 82 -0.82 4.60 0.38
N ALA A 83 -0.92 5.24 1.55
CA ALA A 83 -0.15 4.85 2.73
C ALA A 83 -0.50 3.44 3.20
N ILE A 84 -1.79 3.08 3.22
CA ILE A 84 -2.26 1.70 3.53
C ILE A 84 -1.62 0.70 2.56
N ASN A 85 -1.60 0.99 1.27
CA ASN A 85 -1.01 0.11 0.25
C ASN A 85 0.50 -0.09 0.45
N TYR A 86 1.23 0.96 0.82
CA TYR A 86 2.65 0.82 1.17
C TYR A 86 2.89 0.01 2.44
N ILE A 87 2.02 0.14 3.46
CA ILE A 87 2.07 -0.74 4.64
C ILE A 87 1.76 -2.19 4.25
N GLY A 88 0.79 -2.43 3.35
CA GLY A 88 0.51 -3.75 2.79
C GLY A 88 1.73 -4.37 2.11
N ALA A 89 2.43 -3.60 1.26
CA ALA A 89 3.67 -4.04 0.63
C ALA A 89 4.77 -4.38 1.66
N ALA A 90 4.93 -3.57 2.72
CA ALA A 90 5.88 -3.87 3.80
C ALA A 90 5.54 -5.19 4.51
N ILE A 91 4.26 -5.45 4.79
CA ILE A 91 3.81 -6.70 5.42
C ILE A 91 4.07 -7.90 4.51
N ILE A 92 3.76 -7.79 3.20
CA ILE A 92 4.07 -8.84 2.22
C ILE A 92 5.57 -9.14 2.24
N ARG A 93 6.41 -8.11 2.21
CA ARG A 93 7.86 -8.29 2.22
C ARG A 93 8.37 -8.94 3.51
N TYR A 94 7.83 -8.57 4.67
CA TYR A 94 8.15 -9.27 5.92
C TYR A 94 7.74 -10.74 5.89
N LYS A 95 6.57 -11.06 5.34
CA LYS A 95 6.11 -12.44 5.19
C LYS A 95 7.03 -13.26 4.26
N GLU A 96 7.57 -12.66 3.20
CA GLU A 96 8.60 -13.31 2.36
C GLU A 96 9.84 -13.65 3.18
N LEU A 97 10.39 -12.66 3.90
CA LEU A 97 11.59 -12.84 4.73
C LEU A 97 11.42 -13.86 5.85
N CYS A 98 10.24 -13.94 6.47
CA CYS A 98 9.97 -14.93 7.52
C CYS A 98 9.73 -16.34 6.97
N LYS A 99 9.30 -16.48 5.72
CA LYS A 99 9.17 -17.80 5.06
C LYS A 99 10.53 -18.33 4.59
N ASP A 100 11.46 -17.42 4.31
CA ASP A 100 12.85 -17.73 3.95
C ASP A 100 13.77 -17.87 5.19
N ALA A 101 13.22 -17.85 6.41
CA ALA A 101 13.92 -17.96 7.70
C ALA A 101 13.81 -19.35 8.34
#